data_AF-A0A851YHF3-F1
#
_entry.id   AF-A0A851YHF3-F1
#
_cell.length_a   1.000
_cell.length_b   1.000
_cell.length_c   1.000
_cell.angle_alpha   90.00
_cell.angle_beta   90.00
_cell.angle_gamma   90.00
#
_symmetry.space_group_name_H-M   'P 1'
#
loop_
_entity.id
_entity.type
_entity.pdbx_description
1 polymer ?
#
loop_
_entity_poly.entity_id
_entity_poly.type
_entity_poly.pdbx_seq_one_letter_code
_entity_poly.pdbx_strand_id
1 'polypeptide(L)'
;SPWPAQGQEEGGTEGRARGAELDSSAAPRPPGHLRQRHAANVRERKRMININSAFDQLRSHVPTFPYEKRLSKIDTLRLAIAYIALLGEILISG
;
A
#
# COMPACT_ATOMS: atom_id res chain seq x y z
N SER A 1 28.12 -27.37 24.95
CA SER A 1 27.13 -28.29 25.56
C SER A 1 25.91 -27.51 25.99
N PRO A 2 24.70 -28.08 25.85
CA PRO A 2 23.42 -27.38 26.01
C PRO A 2 23.03 -27.26 27.49
N TRP A 3 22.27 -26.21 27.79
CA TRP A 3 21.67 -25.93 29.09
C TRP A 3 20.63 -27.01 29.48
N PRO A 4 20.50 -27.36 30.77
CA PRO A 4 19.48 -28.30 31.23
C PRO A 4 18.09 -27.65 31.26
N ALA A 5 17.09 -28.38 30.77
CA ALA A 5 15.67 -28.06 30.94
C ALA A 5 15.15 -28.72 32.22
N GLN A 6 14.61 -27.93 33.15
CA GLN A 6 13.42 -28.22 33.98
C GLN A 6 13.27 -27.16 35.08
N GLY A 7 12.27 -26.30 34.90
CA GLY A 7 11.69 -25.47 35.94
C GLY A 7 10.20 -25.36 35.65
N GLN A 8 9.38 -25.95 36.51
CA GLN A 8 7.93 -25.74 36.51
C GLN A 8 7.66 -24.26 36.80
N GLU A 9 6.96 -23.57 35.90
CA GLU A 9 6.39 -22.26 36.18
C GLU A 9 4.89 -22.42 36.43
N GLU A 10 4.53 -22.56 37.71
CA GLU A 10 3.23 -22.13 38.22
C GLU A 10 3.22 -20.59 38.22
N GLY A 11 2.45 -19.98 37.32
CA GLY A 11 2.35 -18.53 37.16
C GLY A 11 0.90 -18.07 37.20
N GLY A 12 0.49 -17.58 38.36
CA GLY A 12 -0.86 -17.14 38.70
C GLY A 12 -1.46 -16.08 37.77
N THR A 13 -2.78 -16.14 37.68
CA THR A 13 -3.67 -15.20 36.99
C THR A 13 -3.73 -13.85 37.71
N GLU A 14 -2.91 -12.87 37.36
CA GLU A 14 -3.23 -11.48 37.71
C GLU A 14 -2.46 -10.47 36.85
N GLY A 15 -3.16 -9.87 35.90
CA GLY A 15 -2.63 -8.83 35.03
C GLY A 15 -3.72 -8.16 34.20
N ARG A 16 -4.90 -7.95 34.80
CA ARG A 16 -6.00 -7.24 34.15
C ARG A 16 -5.90 -5.75 34.45
N ALA A 17 -5.81 -4.99 33.36
CA ALA A 17 -6.16 -3.57 33.23
C ALA A 17 -5.22 -2.56 33.88
N ARG A 18 -4.22 -2.09 33.12
CA ARG A 18 -3.82 -0.67 33.14
C ARG A 18 -3.40 -0.23 31.74
N GLY A 19 -4.03 0.82 31.23
CA GLY A 19 -3.55 1.53 30.05
C GLY A 19 -4.56 1.79 28.92
N ALA A 20 -5.86 1.90 29.20
CA ALA A 20 -6.77 2.61 28.30
C ALA A 20 -6.94 4.03 28.84
N GLU A 21 -5.92 4.87 28.63
CA GLU A 21 -6.02 6.31 28.87
C GLU A 21 -6.95 6.88 27.81
N LEU A 22 -8.19 7.11 28.22
CA LEU A 22 -9.27 7.66 27.41
C LEU A 22 -8.96 9.14 27.15
N ASP A 23 -8.51 9.45 25.94
CA ASP A 23 -8.57 10.79 25.38
C ASP A 23 -10.03 11.26 25.41
N SER A 24 -10.33 12.01 26.47
CA SER A 24 -11.66 12.45 26.86
C SER A 24 -11.98 13.77 26.15
N SER A 25 -12.01 13.75 24.81
CA SER A 25 -12.52 14.86 24.00
C SER A 25 -12.96 14.43 22.60
N ALA A 26 -13.75 13.35 22.52
CA ALA A 26 -14.48 13.03 21.31
C ALA A 26 -15.94 12.77 21.66
N ALA A 27 -16.77 13.81 21.54
CA ALA A 27 -18.23 13.66 21.55
C ALA A 27 -18.64 12.47 20.67
N PRO A 28 -19.65 11.66 21.05
CA PRO A 28 -20.10 10.53 20.25
C PRO A 28 -20.50 11.04 18.86
N ARG A 29 -19.69 10.71 17.84
CA ARG A 29 -19.96 11.17 16.48
C ARG A 29 -21.27 10.51 16.01
N PRO A 30 -22.18 11.26 15.38
CA PRO A 30 -23.49 10.72 15.00
C PRO A 30 -23.33 9.45 14.13
N PRO A 31 -24.13 8.39 14.35
CA PRO A 31 -23.95 7.07 13.71
C PRO A 31 -23.88 7.10 12.17
N GLY A 32 -24.56 8.06 11.53
CA GLY A 32 -24.54 8.25 10.08
C GLY A 32 -23.18 8.67 9.53
N HIS A 33 -22.36 9.37 10.32
CA HIS A 33 -21.06 9.88 9.90
C HIS A 33 -20.04 8.75 9.69
N LEU A 34 -20.12 7.68 10.50
CA LEU A 34 -19.26 6.50 10.34
C LEU A 34 -19.58 5.73 9.06
N ARG A 35 -20.87 5.54 8.72
CA ARG A 35 -21.29 4.88 7.47
C ARG A 35 -20.86 5.69 6.25
N GLN A 36 -21.00 7.02 6.29
CA GLN A 36 -20.59 7.90 5.19
C GLN A 36 -19.08 7.90 4.98
N ARG A 37 -18.29 7.95 6.07
CA ARG A 37 -16.83 7.82 6.02
C ARG A 37 -16.39 6.46 5.47
N HIS A 38 -17.01 5.38 5.93
CA HIS A 38 -16.73 4.04 5.40
C HIS A 38 -17.02 3.96 3.89
N ALA A 39 -18.17 4.45 3.45
CA ALA A 39 -18.51 4.51 2.03
C ALA A 39 -17.52 5.35 1.22
N ALA A 40 -17.04 6.47 1.77
CA ALA A 40 -16.01 7.30 1.12
C ALA A 40 -14.67 6.55 0.99
N ASN A 41 -14.22 5.88 2.05
CA ASN A 41 -12.98 5.10 2.05
C ASN A 41 -13.03 3.94 1.03
N VAL A 42 -14.17 3.26 0.91
CA VAL A 42 -14.37 2.20 -0.09
C VAL A 42 -14.25 2.77 -1.51
N ARG A 43 -14.87 3.93 -1.78
CA ARG A 43 -14.76 4.58 -3.09
C ARG A 43 -13.33 4.97 -3.42
N GLU A 44 -12.60 5.57 -2.48
CA GLU A 44 -11.21 5.98 -2.73
C GLU A 44 -10.31 4.76 -2.94
N ARG A 45 -10.52 3.68 -2.18
CA ARG A 45 -9.81 2.42 -2.41
C ARG A 45 -10.05 1.90 -3.83
N LYS A 46 -11.30 1.88 -4.30
CA LYS A 46 -11.63 1.45 -5.67
C LYS A 46 -10.97 2.35 -6.72
N ARG A 47 -11.01 3.68 -6.51
CA ARG A 47 -10.32 4.64 -7.37
C ARG A 47 -8.83 4.35 -7.46
N MET A 48 -8.17 4.09 -6.32
CA MET A 48 -6.75 3.79 -6.27
C MET A 48 -6.40 2.46 -6.94
N ILE A 49 -7.24 1.42 -6.81
CA ILE A 49 -7.07 0.15 -7.53
C ILE A 49 -7.08 0.38 -9.05
N ASN A 50 -8.04 1.16 -9.55
CA ASN A 50 -8.14 1.48 -10.97
C ASN A 50 -6.88 2.23 -11.46
N ILE A 51 -6.39 3.20 -10.69
CA ILE A 51 -5.15 3.93 -11.00
C ILE A 51 -3.95 2.98 -11.06
N ASN A 52 -3.82 2.08 -10.08
CA ASN A 52 -2.70 1.14 -10.05
C ASN A 52 -2.76 0.14 -11.21
N SER A 53 -3.96 -0.32 -11.58
CA SER A 53 -4.16 -1.17 -12.76
C SER A 53 -3.75 -0.47 -14.06
N ALA A 54 -4.13 0.79 -14.25
CA ALA A 54 -3.68 1.57 -15.42
C ALA A 54 -2.15 1.75 -15.43
N PHE A 55 -1.54 1.94 -14.27
CA PHE A 55 -0.08 2.00 -14.13
C PHE A 55 0.60 0.67 -14.51
N ASP A 56 -0.02 -0.47 -14.20
CA ASP A 56 0.52 -1.78 -14.58
C ASP A 56 0.38 -2.05 -16.08
N GLN A 57 -0.71 -1.60 -16.71
CA GLN A 57 -0.85 -1.60 -18.17
C GLN A 57 0.20 -0.71 -18.83
N LEU A 58 0.47 0.48 -18.28
CA LEU A 58 1.53 1.33 -18.79
C LEU A 58 2.89 0.63 -18.73
N ARG A 59 3.21 -0.04 -17.61
CA ARG A 59 4.47 -0.79 -17.46
C ARG A 59 4.64 -1.88 -18.53
N SER A 60 3.58 -2.56 -18.96
CA SER A 60 3.69 -3.59 -20.01
C SER A 60 4.01 -3.03 -21.39
N HIS A 61 3.80 -1.73 -21.62
CA HIS A 61 4.15 -1.06 -22.88
C HIS A 61 5.49 -0.32 -22.81
N VAL A 62 6.04 -0.15 -21.60
CA VAL A 62 7.34 0.48 -21.40
C VAL A 62 8.43 -0.58 -21.61
N PRO A 63 9.42 -0.34 -22.49
CA PRO A 63 10.49 -1.31 -22.72
C PRO A 63 11.37 -1.46 -21.48
N THR A 64 11.47 -2.69 -20.96
CA THR A 64 12.34 -3.06 -19.82
C THR A 64 13.05 -4.37 -20.10
N PHE A 65 14.10 -4.68 -19.33
CA PHE A 65 14.76 -5.97 -19.47
C PHE A 65 13.87 -7.10 -18.92
N PRO A 66 13.89 -8.30 -19.54
CA PRO A 66 13.26 -9.46 -18.93
C PRO A 66 13.90 -9.70 -17.56
N TYR A 67 13.07 -9.97 -16.55
CA TYR A 67 13.45 -10.14 -15.12
C TYR A 67 13.82 -8.87 -14.36
N GLU A 68 13.65 -7.69 -14.95
CA GLU A 68 13.86 -6.44 -14.24
C GLU A 68 12.80 -6.22 -13.15
N LYS A 69 13.22 -5.59 -12.05
CA LYS A 69 12.31 -5.26 -10.95
C LYS A 69 11.20 -4.33 -11.47
N ARG A 70 9.99 -4.50 -10.93
CA ARG A 70 8.85 -3.62 -11.22
C ARG A 70 9.24 -2.15 -11.04
N LEU A 71 9.13 -1.38 -12.12
CA LEU A 71 9.46 0.04 -12.15
C LEU A 71 8.64 0.86 -11.13
N SER A 72 9.30 1.84 -10.51
CA SER A 72 8.62 2.83 -9.67
C SER A 72 7.62 3.66 -10.49
N LYS A 73 6.66 4.34 -9.84
CA LYS A 73 5.68 5.18 -10.55
C LYS A 73 6.37 6.31 -11.32
N ILE A 74 7.39 6.93 -10.74
CA ILE A 74 8.12 8.02 -11.39
C ILE A 74 8.94 7.52 -12.58
N ASP A 75 9.62 6.38 -12.43
CA ASP A 75 10.44 5.84 -13.52
C ASP A 75 9.58 5.33 -14.68
N THR A 76 8.42 4.73 -14.38
CA THR A 76 7.45 4.33 -15.39
C THR A 76 7.01 5.53 -16.23
N LEU A 77 6.70 6.67 -15.60
CA LEU A 77 6.28 7.88 -16.31
C LEU A 77 7.42 8.48 -17.14
N ARG A 78 8.62 8.59 -16.57
CA ARG A 78 9.80 9.12 -17.26
C ARG A 78 10.14 8.29 -18.49
N LEU A 79 10.17 6.96 -18.35
CA LEU A 79 10.54 6.06 -19.43
C LEU A 79 9.46 6.00 -20.51
N ALA A 80 8.17 6.07 -20.15
CA ALA A 80 7.09 6.19 -21.12
C ALA A 80 7.20 7.46 -21.98
N ILE A 81 7.49 8.61 -21.37
CA ILE A 81 7.69 9.88 -22.10
C ILE A 81 8.89 9.76 -23.06
N ALA A 82 10.01 9.26 -22.57
CA ALA A 82 11.21 9.06 -23.39
C ALA A 82 10.94 8.08 -24.55
N TYR A 83 10.18 7.02 -24.30
CA TYR A 83 9.87 6.02 -25.31
C TYR A 83 8.96 6.56 -26.41
N ILE A 84 7.94 7.36 -26.07
CA ILE A 84 7.10 8.06 -27.06
C ILE A 84 7.96 8.98 -27.94
N ALA A 85 8.87 9.76 -27.34
CA ALA A 85 9.77 10.64 -28.09
C ALA A 85 10.67 9.84 -29.05
N LEU A 86 11.28 8.76 -28.57
CA LEU A 86 12.12 7.88 -29.38
C LEU A 86 11.36 7.27 -30.57
N LEU A 87 10.15 6.75 -30.35
CA LEU A 87 9.32 6.22 -31.43
C LEU A 87 8.96 7.31 -32.44
N GLY A 88 8.71 8.55 -31.99
CA GLY A 88 8.49 9.70 -32.85
C GLY A 88 9.70 10.02 -33.74
N GLU A 89 10.91 10.02 -33.18
CA GLU A 89 12.16 10.23 -33.93
C GLU A 89 12.40 9.13 -34.97
N ILE A 90 12.20 7.86 -34.61
CA ILE A 90 12.34 6.71 -35.52
C ILE A 90 11.37 6.83 -36.70
N LEU A 91 10.12 7.24 -36.46
CA LEU A 91 9.11 7.38 -37.52
C LEU A 91 9.36 8.58 -38.45
N ILE A 92 10.11 9.60 -38.01
CA ILE A 92 10.46 10.78 -38.82
C ILE A 92 11.78 10.57 -39.58
N SER A 93 12.71 9.81 -39.00
CA SER A 93 14.03 9.54 -39.58
C SER A 93 14.07 8.35 -40.54
N GLY A 94 13.05 7.49 -40.53
CA GLY A 94 12.85 6.41 -41.51
C GLY A 94 12.02 6.85 -42.71
#